data_AF-A0A182TMG8-F1
#
_entry.id   AF-A0A182TMG8-F1
#
_cell.length_a   1.000
_cell.length_b   1.000
_cell.length_c   1.000
_cell.angle_alpha   90.00
_cell.angle_beta   90.00
_cell.angle_gamma   90.00
#
_symmetry.space_group_name_H-M   'P 1'
#
loop_
_entity.id
_entity.type
_entity.pdbx_description
1 polymer ?
#
loop_
_entity_poly.entity_id
_entity_poly.type
_entity_poly.pdbx_seq_one_letter_code
_entity_poly.pdbx_strand_id
1 'polypeptide(L)'
;MTVPPVMELTEEETEAKQYFAHLMTAINVPCDVGTGAELDIHLPAWFDEAKFKRGQKFYTDNRFGILQANFCSLLVLLADPKGLRILEHTGKSSTTETARKRYVSTFIHMSDWYECELVPGSKSWKSLSQVRRMHLSASNSAKKRNLGFISQPEMALTTFGFMGFPLVRPHLLGIRYDNREDREAFIHFWAVIGFMLGVQDEYNMCLFRLEVVEMICHVVIRYVFVPSLQLETQLLRHMMGAIVDAFAPYMPFVSYESVMFLTRRLVGIPGYQYGADMGKEYICRALLTQAELDAVLEQMTPRDGYRQVEAMYRAIFSEKLRIYTIKELTDEINENYIETVGLDGTNGTYTQLAGEEERKPSAERQMRDLMGLKHNQELVVTTVDDESEWAAYRGDTKLKLLPARDQTNVRVTAQMLNSCYSMLGRFANETALSFILYRIKRLQGK
;
A
#
# COMPACT_ATOMS: atom_id res chain seq x y z
N MET A 1 -34.46 -12.72 4.66
CA MET A 1 -33.63 -11.50 4.79
C MET A 1 -34.16 -10.49 3.79
N THR A 2 -34.84 -9.46 4.29
CA THR A 2 -35.27 -8.32 3.49
C THR A 2 -34.03 -7.56 3.03
N VAL A 3 -33.85 -7.46 1.71
CA VAL A 3 -32.82 -6.61 1.11
C VAL A 3 -33.11 -5.17 1.58
N PRO A 4 -32.20 -4.49 2.29
CA PRO A 4 -32.41 -3.11 2.70
C PRO A 4 -32.72 -2.24 1.46
N PRO A 5 -33.59 -1.22 1.56
CA PRO A 5 -33.71 -0.24 0.50
C PRO A 5 -32.31 0.36 0.25
N VAL A 6 -32.05 0.74 -1.00
CA VAL A 6 -30.76 1.15 -1.59
C VAL A 6 -29.99 2.26 -0.83
N MET A 7 -30.52 2.80 0.26
CA MET A 7 -29.95 3.92 1.03
C MET A 7 -29.41 3.62 2.43
N GLU A 8 -29.67 2.46 3.03
CA GLU A 8 -29.12 2.16 4.37
C GLU A 8 -27.77 1.42 4.27
N LEU A 9 -26.82 1.78 5.14
CA LEU A 9 -25.58 1.03 5.29
C LEU A 9 -25.89 -0.31 5.97
N THR A 10 -25.23 -1.37 5.51
CA THR A 10 -25.20 -2.64 6.24
C THR A 10 -24.47 -2.47 7.58
N GLU A 11 -24.60 -3.46 8.47
CA GLU A 11 -23.90 -3.46 9.75
C GLU A 11 -22.38 -3.40 9.54
N GLU A 12 -21.85 -4.23 8.63
CA GLU A 12 -20.43 -4.26 8.28
C GLU A 12 -19.94 -2.92 7.72
N GLU A 13 -20.71 -2.29 6.83
CA GLU A 13 -20.37 -0.97 6.26
C GLU A 13 -20.40 0.13 7.32
N THR A 14 -21.34 0.05 8.26
CA THR A 14 -21.45 1.00 9.37
C THR A 14 -20.24 0.90 10.28
N GLU A 15 -19.89 -0.32 10.71
CA GLU A 15 -18.71 -0.57 11.55
C GLU A 15 -17.42 -0.17 10.83
N ALA A 16 -17.27 -0.53 9.55
CA ALA A 16 -16.08 -0.19 8.76
C ALA A 16 -15.93 1.32 8.54
N LYS A 17 -17.04 2.03 8.29
CA LYS A 17 -17.07 3.50 8.20
C LYS A 17 -16.64 4.13 9.52
N GLN A 18 -17.20 3.67 10.64
CA GLN A 18 -16.88 4.18 11.98
C GLN A 18 -15.40 3.93 12.32
N TYR A 19 -14.89 2.72 12.06
CA TYR A 19 -13.47 2.41 12.24
C TYR A 19 -12.59 3.32 11.39
N PHE A 20 -12.88 3.49 10.10
CA PHE A 20 -12.06 4.33 9.22
C PHE A 20 -12.06 5.79 9.71
N ALA A 21 -13.22 6.35 10.05
CA ALA A 21 -13.33 7.70 10.59
C ALA A 21 -12.53 7.85 11.90
N HIS A 22 -12.68 6.91 12.84
CA HIS A 22 -11.93 6.89 14.11
C HIS A 22 -10.43 6.81 13.88
N LEU A 23 -9.99 5.90 13.00
CA LEU A 23 -8.58 5.75 12.64
C LEU A 23 -8.01 7.07 12.14
N MET A 24 -8.70 7.76 11.23
CA MET A 24 -8.19 9.01 10.67
C MET A 24 -8.07 10.15 11.70
N THR A 25 -8.81 10.11 12.83
CA THR A 25 -8.60 11.07 13.93
C THR A 25 -7.22 10.93 14.59
N ALA A 26 -6.60 9.75 14.46
CA ALA A 26 -5.29 9.43 15.04
C ALA A 26 -4.11 9.72 14.11
N ILE A 27 -4.32 10.44 13.00
CA ILE A 27 -3.26 10.74 12.02
C ILE A 27 -2.08 11.55 12.60
N ASN A 28 -2.34 12.24 13.72
CA ASN A 28 -1.36 13.01 14.48
C ASN A 28 -0.94 12.32 15.79
N VAL A 29 -1.40 11.09 16.03
CA VAL A 29 -0.99 10.28 17.18
C VAL A 29 0.20 9.42 16.77
N PRO A 30 1.40 9.63 17.35
CA PRO A 30 2.56 8.80 17.02
C PRO A 30 2.30 7.35 17.41
N CYS A 31 2.79 6.41 16.59
CA CYS A 31 2.70 4.99 16.89
C CYS A 31 3.40 4.66 18.22
N ASP A 32 4.60 5.20 18.40
CA ASP A 32 5.42 5.07 19.60
C ASP A 32 6.08 6.42 19.93
N VAL A 33 6.45 6.61 21.21
CA VAL A 33 7.15 7.80 21.71
C VAL A 33 8.37 7.41 22.56
N GLY A 34 9.19 8.41 22.92
CA GLY A 34 10.32 8.19 23.82
C GLY A 34 11.51 7.51 23.14
N THR A 35 12.17 6.62 23.88
CA THR A 35 13.35 5.87 23.42
C THR A 35 13.07 4.38 23.25
N GLY A 36 13.88 3.69 22.45
CA GLY A 36 13.73 2.26 22.22
C GLY A 36 13.91 1.39 23.47
N ALA A 37 14.48 1.94 24.56
CA ALA A 37 14.61 1.24 25.85
C ALA A 37 13.36 1.35 26.72
N GLU A 38 12.49 2.33 26.44
CA GLU A 38 11.22 2.56 27.14
C GLU A 38 10.06 1.78 26.51
N LEU A 39 10.27 1.16 25.34
CA LEU A 39 9.24 0.38 24.67
C LEU A 39 8.92 -0.88 25.46
N ASP A 40 7.67 -0.97 25.90
CA ASP A 40 7.13 -2.18 26.50
C ASP A 40 6.73 -3.18 25.41
N ILE A 41 7.22 -4.42 25.56
CA ILE A 41 6.95 -5.52 24.66
C ILE A 41 6.34 -6.64 25.49
N HIS A 42 5.06 -6.87 25.29
CA HIS A 42 4.30 -7.94 25.92
C HIS A 42 3.25 -8.46 24.95
N LEU A 43 2.73 -9.66 25.21
CA LEU A 43 1.58 -10.17 24.48
C LEU A 43 0.31 -9.43 24.93
N PRO A 44 -0.66 -9.22 24.03
CA PRO A 44 -1.94 -8.66 24.42
C PRO A 44 -2.73 -9.64 25.30
N ALA A 45 -3.63 -9.12 26.14
CA ALA A 45 -4.47 -9.95 27.02
C ALA A 45 -5.40 -10.90 26.24
N TRP A 46 -5.75 -10.53 25.01
CA TRP A 46 -6.57 -11.32 24.09
C TRP A 46 -5.75 -12.29 23.22
N PHE A 47 -4.46 -12.50 23.50
CA PHE A 47 -3.62 -13.44 22.77
C PHE A 47 -4.13 -14.90 22.89
N ASP A 48 -4.59 -15.45 21.78
CA ASP A 48 -4.91 -16.87 21.60
C ASP A 48 -3.79 -17.56 20.81
N GLU A 49 -3.00 -18.39 21.49
CA GLU A 49 -1.85 -19.10 20.90
C GLU A 49 -2.29 -20.11 19.82
N ALA A 50 -3.42 -20.80 20.00
CA ALA A 50 -3.90 -21.80 19.07
C ALA A 50 -4.35 -21.13 17.76
N LYS A 51 -5.07 -20.01 17.85
CA LYS A 51 -5.43 -19.19 16.68
C LYS A 51 -4.18 -18.60 16.02
N PHE A 52 -3.21 -18.12 16.79
CA PHE A 52 -1.96 -17.59 16.24
C PHE A 52 -1.20 -18.63 15.40
N LYS A 53 -1.02 -19.85 15.95
CA LYS A 53 -0.40 -20.99 15.25
C LYS A 53 -1.17 -21.41 14.00
N ARG A 54 -2.51 -21.36 14.06
CA ARG A 54 -3.35 -21.63 12.89
C ARG A 54 -3.20 -20.55 11.80
N GLY A 55 -3.02 -19.28 12.17
CA GLY A 55 -2.68 -18.20 11.25
C GLY A 55 -1.31 -18.39 10.59
N GLN A 56 -0.30 -18.84 11.34
CA GLN A 56 1.00 -19.24 10.80
C GLN A 56 0.86 -20.41 9.80
N LYS A 57 0.01 -21.39 10.10
CA LYS A 57 -0.30 -22.48 9.18
C LYS A 57 -0.99 -21.98 7.90
N PHE A 58 -1.93 -21.04 7.99
CA PHE A 58 -2.56 -20.45 6.81
C PHE A 58 -1.53 -19.80 5.89
N TYR A 59 -0.51 -19.13 6.46
CA TYR A 59 0.63 -18.65 5.71
C TYR A 59 1.42 -19.78 5.06
N THR A 60 1.78 -20.82 5.80
CA THR A 60 2.55 -21.96 5.25
C THR A 60 1.82 -22.62 4.08
N ASP A 61 0.50 -22.78 4.19
CA ASP A 61 -0.31 -23.41 3.15
C ASP A 61 -0.45 -22.54 1.88
N ASN A 62 -0.27 -21.22 1.99
CA ASN A 62 -0.52 -20.25 0.92
C ASN A 62 0.69 -19.32 0.66
N ARG A 63 1.89 -19.77 1.03
CA ARG A 63 3.10 -18.96 1.15
C ARG A 63 3.45 -18.21 -0.13
N PHE A 64 3.43 -18.88 -1.28
CA PHE A 64 3.67 -18.25 -2.58
C PHE A 64 2.75 -17.05 -2.85
N GLY A 65 1.44 -17.22 -2.67
CA GLY A 65 0.45 -16.16 -2.91
C GLY A 65 0.58 -15.01 -1.94
N ILE A 66 0.80 -15.28 -0.64
CA ILE A 66 0.96 -14.25 0.38
C ILE A 66 2.24 -13.44 0.16
N LEU A 67 3.35 -14.08 -0.19
CA LEU A 67 4.60 -13.34 -0.47
C LEU A 67 4.49 -12.48 -1.74
N GLN A 68 3.79 -12.95 -2.77
CA GLN A 68 3.50 -12.12 -3.94
C GLN A 68 2.62 -10.92 -3.56
N ALA A 69 1.61 -11.13 -2.72
CA ALA A 69 0.76 -10.04 -2.21
C ALA A 69 1.60 -9.01 -1.44
N ASN A 70 2.45 -9.47 -0.51
CA ASN A 70 3.31 -8.61 0.29
C ASN A 70 4.29 -7.80 -0.56
N PHE A 71 4.80 -8.38 -1.66
CA PHE A 71 5.67 -7.66 -2.59
C PHE A 71 4.93 -6.53 -3.30
N CYS A 72 3.71 -6.77 -3.79
CA CYS A 72 2.87 -5.73 -4.37
C CYS A 72 2.46 -4.68 -3.32
N SER A 73 2.06 -5.11 -2.13
CA SER A 73 1.66 -4.23 -1.02
C SER A 73 2.77 -3.31 -0.55
N LEU A 74 4.03 -3.76 -0.58
CA LEU A 74 5.15 -2.90 -0.27
C LEU A 74 5.14 -1.65 -1.17
N LEU A 75 4.86 -1.83 -2.47
CA LEU A 75 4.73 -0.69 -3.38
C LEU A 75 3.50 0.15 -3.04
N VAL A 76 2.35 -0.47 -2.73
CA VAL A 76 1.14 0.26 -2.32
C VAL A 76 1.39 1.16 -1.11
N LEU A 77 2.08 0.66 -0.08
CA LEU A 77 2.39 1.43 1.13
C LEU A 77 3.37 2.58 0.86
N LEU A 78 4.25 2.44 -0.14
CA LEU A 78 5.12 3.55 -0.58
C LEU A 78 4.34 4.66 -1.28
N ALA A 79 3.12 4.40 -1.76
CA ALA A 79 2.31 5.42 -2.42
C ALA A 79 1.80 6.49 -1.45
N ASP A 80 1.90 6.28 -0.13
CA ASP A 80 1.69 7.32 0.88
C ASP A 80 2.85 8.32 0.84
N PRO A 81 2.61 9.60 0.47
CA PRO A 81 3.68 10.59 0.34
C PRO A 81 4.51 10.84 1.60
N LYS A 82 3.88 10.84 2.79
CA LYS A 82 4.61 11.12 4.04
C LYS A 82 5.51 9.94 4.38
N GLY A 83 4.97 8.72 4.36
CA GLY A 83 5.70 7.48 4.52
C GLY A 83 6.88 7.40 3.54
N LEU A 84 6.64 7.69 2.25
CA LEU A 84 7.68 7.73 1.22
C LEU A 84 8.85 8.65 1.60
N ARG A 85 8.57 9.87 2.07
CA ARG A 85 9.60 10.84 2.50
C ARG A 85 10.34 10.40 3.74
N ILE A 86 9.66 9.77 4.71
CA ILE A 86 10.33 9.17 5.88
C ILE A 86 11.28 8.07 5.42
N LEU A 87 10.85 7.21 4.47
CA LEU A 87 11.69 6.13 3.95
C LEU A 87 12.90 6.63 3.16
N GLU A 88 12.71 7.66 2.34
CA GLU A 88 13.78 8.35 1.61
C GLU A 88 14.82 8.89 2.60
N HIS A 89 14.36 9.61 3.64
CA HIS A 89 15.21 10.20 4.68
C HIS A 89 16.08 9.18 5.43
N THR A 90 15.63 7.92 5.54
CA THR A 90 16.48 6.89 6.17
C THR A 90 17.77 6.60 5.40
N GLY A 91 17.86 6.96 4.11
CA GLY A 91 18.99 6.66 3.24
C GLY A 91 19.18 5.17 2.93
N LYS A 92 18.17 4.34 3.23
CA LYS A 92 18.25 2.86 3.15
C LYS A 92 17.41 2.24 2.04
N SER A 93 16.84 3.05 1.14
CA SER A 93 15.83 2.55 0.18
C SER A 93 15.89 3.16 -1.22
N SER A 94 16.69 4.19 -1.47
CA SER A 94 16.69 4.94 -2.75
C SER A 94 17.61 4.35 -3.82
N THR A 95 18.53 3.46 -3.45
CA THR A 95 19.39 2.76 -4.43
C THR A 95 19.10 1.28 -4.43
N THR A 96 19.34 0.60 -5.55
CA THR A 96 19.13 -0.85 -5.67
C THR A 96 19.85 -1.64 -4.57
N GLU A 97 21.07 -1.24 -4.20
CA GLU A 97 21.85 -1.92 -3.16
C GLU A 97 21.32 -1.67 -1.74
N THR A 98 20.95 -0.43 -1.42
CA THR A 98 20.39 -0.12 -0.10
C THR A 98 18.99 -0.73 0.07
N ALA A 99 18.15 -0.62 -0.96
CA ALA A 99 16.85 -1.27 -1.04
C ALA A 99 16.98 -2.79 -0.87
N ARG A 100 17.93 -3.44 -1.55
CA ARG A 100 18.17 -4.89 -1.38
C ARG A 100 18.42 -5.27 0.07
N LYS A 101 19.36 -4.59 0.74
CA LYS A 101 19.65 -4.85 2.16
C LYS A 101 18.39 -4.69 3.03
N ARG A 102 17.65 -3.61 2.83
CA ARG A 102 16.46 -3.29 3.63
C ARG A 102 15.32 -4.29 3.42
N TYR A 103 14.94 -4.55 2.18
CA TYR A 103 13.75 -5.35 1.89
C TYR A 103 14.00 -6.85 2.02
N VAL A 104 15.25 -7.31 1.83
CA VAL A 104 15.64 -8.66 2.26
C VAL A 104 15.58 -8.78 3.80
N SER A 105 16.05 -7.78 4.55
CA SER A 105 15.89 -7.78 6.02
C SER A 105 14.42 -7.81 6.44
N THR A 106 13.57 -7.04 5.76
CA THR A 106 12.11 -7.02 6.01
C THR A 106 11.50 -8.39 5.76
N PHE A 107 11.86 -9.02 4.65
CA PHE A 107 11.44 -10.39 4.33
C PHE A 107 11.88 -11.40 5.40
N ILE A 108 13.12 -11.31 5.90
CA ILE A 108 13.61 -12.21 6.97
C ILE A 108 12.80 -12.02 8.26
N HIS A 109 12.57 -10.77 8.68
CA HIS A 109 11.77 -10.49 9.86
C HIS A 109 10.35 -11.06 9.74
N MET A 110 9.68 -10.85 8.61
CA MET A 110 8.36 -11.44 8.36
C MET A 110 8.38 -12.96 8.38
N SER A 111 9.40 -13.58 7.76
CA SER A 111 9.54 -15.04 7.77
C SER A 111 9.70 -15.55 9.20
N ASP A 112 10.50 -14.88 10.03
CA ASP A 112 10.63 -15.24 11.45
C ASP A 112 9.25 -15.17 12.15
N TRP A 113 8.45 -14.12 11.91
CA TRP A 113 7.11 -13.99 12.52
C TRP A 113 6.17 -15.13 12.13
N TYR A 114 6.20 -15.54 10.87
CA TYR A 114 5.35 -16.62 10.37
C TYR A 114 5.84 -18.02 10.73
N GLU A 115 7.15 -18.22 10.86
CA GLU A 115 7.76 -19.55 10.95
C GLU A 115 8.27 -19.91 12.36
N CYS A 116 8.34 -18.94 13.27
CA CYS A 116 8.83 -19.15 14.65
C CYS A 116 7.75 -18.85 15.70
N GLU A 117 7.81 -19.59 16.81
CA GLU A 117 6.98 -19.35 18.00
C GLU A 117 7.09 -17.91 18.52
N LEU A 118 5.99 -17.35 19.01
CA LEU A 118 5.96 -16.01 19.61
C LEU A 118 5.98 -16.09 21.13
N VAL A 119 7.16 -16.36 21.69
CA VAL A 119 7.40 -16.37 23.15
C VAL A 119 8.58 -15.46 23.50
N PRO A 120 8.67 -14.92 24.73
CA PRO A 120 9.80 -14.10 25.15
C PRO A 120 11.16 -14.74 24.82
N GLY A 121 12.02 -14.00 24.12
CA GLY A 121 13.37 -14.44 23.73
C GLY A 121 13.46 -15.28 22.44
N SER A 122 12.34 -15.69 21.86
CA SER A 122 12.27 -16.33 20.53
C SER A 122 12.79 -15.41 19.41
N LYS A 123 12.98 -15.98 18.21
CA LYS A 123 13.35 -15.20 17.01
C LYS A 123 12.29 -14.16 16.66
N SER A 124 11.01 -14.55 16.63
CA SER A 124 9.87 -13.65 16.38
C SER A 124 9.84 -12.50 17.37
N TRP A 125 10.00 -12.80 18.66
CA TRP A 125 10.01 -11.78 19.72
C TRP A 125 11.13 -10.76 19.52
N LYS A 126 12.37 -11.24 19.40
CA LYS A 126 13.54 -10.37 19.18
C LYS A 126 13.39 -9.54 17.91
N SER A 127 12.85 -10.15 16.86
CA SER A 127 12.57 -9.49 15.59
C SER A 127 11.54 -8.38 15.75
N LEU A 128 10.39 -8.63 16.39
CA LEU A 128 9.35 -7.62 16.62
C LEU A 128 9.87 -6.47 17.48
N SER A 129 10.56 -6.77 18.59
CA SER A 129 11.19 -5.76 19.44
C SER A 129 12.23 -4.93 18.69
N GLN A 130 12.96 -5.54 17.74
CA GLN A 130 13.91 -4.81 16.91
C GLN A 130 13.21 -3.91 15.90
N VAL A 131 12.20 -4.42 15.18
CA VAL A 131 11.47 -3.65 14.17
C VAL A 131 10.73 -2.47 14.79
N ARG A 132 10.05 -2.65 15.92
CA ARG A 132 9.39 -1.54 16.64
C ARG A 132 10.38 -0.45 17.05
N ARG A 133 11.56 -0.82 17.58
CA ARG A 133 12.65 0.13 17.87
C ARG A 133 13.16 0.85 16.62
N MET A 134 13.25 0.17 15.48
CA MET A 134 13.64 0.78 14.21
C MET A 134 12.60 1.80 13.72
N HIS A 135 11.30 1.51 13.84
CA HIS A 135 10.23 2.45 13.50
C HIS A 135 10.25 3.69 14.41
N LEU A 136 10.41 3.51 15.71
CA LEU A 136 10.55 4.65 16.64
C LEU A 136 11.80 5.48 16.33
N SER A 137 12.93 4.83 16.02
CA SER A 137 14.15 5.53 15.62
C SER A 137 13.98 6.34 14.33
N ALA A 138 13.31 5.78 13.31
CA ALA A 138 13.00 6.47 12.08
C ALA A 138 12.08 7.68 12.33
N SER A 139 11.04 7.51 13.16
CA SER A 139 10.12 8.59 13.55
C SER A 139 10.84 9.73 14.27
N ASN A 140 11.68 9.41 15.26
CA ASN A 140 12.48 10.40 15.98
C ASN A 140 13.46 11.16 15.07
N SER A 141 14.04 10.47 14.07
CA SER A 141 14.93 11.09 13.09
C SER A 141 14.18 11.99 12.10
N ALA A 142 13.03 11.55 11.59
CA ALA A 142 12.18 12.30 10.66
C ALA A 142 11.59 13.55 11.33
N LYS A 143 11.17 13.45 12.59
CA LYS A 143 10.64 14.58 13.37
C LYS A 143 11.66 15.71 13.51
N LYS A 144 12.95 15.38 13.71
CA LYS A 144 14.04 16.37 13.77
C LYS A 144 14.26 17.12 12.44
N ARG A 145 13.71 16.60 11.33
CA ARG A 145 13.81 17.18 9.99
C ARG A 145 12.47 17.77 9.50
N ASN A 146 11.47 17.88 10.36
CA ASN A 146 10.13 18.36 9.99
C ASN A 146 9.51 17.53 8.83
N LEU A 147 9.73 16.21 8.86
CA LEU A 147 9.12 15.25 7.92
C LEU A 147 7.95 14.48 8.55
N GLY A 148 7.61 14.78 9.80
CA GLY A 148 6.61 14.04 10.58
C GLY A 148 7.18 12.81 11.30
N PHE A 149 6.32 11.84 11.57
CA PHE A 149 6.60 10.58 12.25
C PHE A 149 5.62 9.51 11.78
N ILE A 150 5.91 8.24 12.08
CA ILE A 150 4.99 7.12 11.83
C ILE A 150 3.86 7.18 12.86
N SER A 151 2.66 7.41 12.38
CA SER A 151 1.42 7.54 13.17
C SER A 151 0.70 6.20 13.35
N GLN A 152 -0.30 6.18 14.24
CA GLN A 152 -1.19 5.02 14.42
C GLN A 152 -1.86 4.57 13.11
N PRO A 153 -2.46 5.46 12.28
CA PRO A 153 -3.03 5.08 10.99
C PRO A 153 -2.02 4.50 10.02
N GLU A 154 -0.82 5.05 9.91
CA GLU A 154 0.20 4.50 9.02
C GLU A 154 0.63 3.10 9.43
N MET A 155 0.70 2.82 10.74
CA MET A 155 1.03 1.48 11.23
C MET A 155 -0.13 0.49 11.09
N ALA A 156 -1.37 0.93 11.28
CA ALA A 156 -2.55 0.13 10.97
C ALA A 156 -2.65 -0.18 9.46
N LEU A 157 -2.44 0.81 8.58
CA LEU A 157 -2.42 0.62 7.13
C LEU A 157 -1.23 -0.26 6.68
N THR A 158 -0.10 -0.18 7.36
CA THR A 158 1.01 -1.13 7.13
C THR A 158 0.59 -2.57 7.44
N THR A 159 -0.22 -2.77 8.50
CA THR A 159 -0.81 -4.08 8.83
C THR A 159 -1.75 -4.55 7.70
N PHE A 160 -2.58 -3.67 7.13
CA PHE A 160 -3.32 -3.98 5.91
C PHE A 160 -2.38 -4.48 4.81
N GLY A 161 -1.23 -3.84 4.60
CA GLY A 161 -0.31 -4.22 3.53
C GLY A 161 0.07 -5.70 3.55
N PHE A 162 0.14 -6.33 4.71
CA PHE A 162 0.55 -7.73 4.79
C PHE A 162 -0.59 -8.76 4.90
N MET A 163 -1.83 -8.27 5.04
CA MET A 163 -3.01 -9.11 5.34
C MET A 163 -4.19 -8.84 4.40
N GLY A 164 -4.41 -7.58 4.03
CA GLY A 164 -5.59 -7.11 3.32
C GLY A 164 -5.77 -7.76 1.94
N PHE A 165 -4.77 -7.73 1.05
CA PHE A 165 -4.90 -8.40 -0.25
C PHE A 165 -5.01 -9.93 -0.14
N PRO A 166 -4.24 -10.64 0.70
CA PRO A 166 -4.50 -12.04 0.97
C PRO A 166 -5.95 -12.32 1.40
N LEU A 167 -6.56 -11.41 2.15
CA LEU A 167 -7.92 -11.56 2.67
C LEU A 167 -8.99 -11.30 1.60
N VAL A 168 -8.90 -10.19 0.86
CA VAL A 168 -9.97 -9.69 -0.03
C VAL A 168 -9.70 -9.89 -1.52
N ARG A 169 -8.47 -10.25 -1.91
CA ARG A 169 -8.09 -10.61 -3.29
C ARG A 169 -7.47 -12.01 -3.41
N PRO A 170 -7.89 -13.03 -2.62
CA PRO A 170 -7.22 -14.33 -2.64
C PRO A 170 -7.30 -15.02 -4.00
N HIS A 171 -8.40 -14.79 -4.73
CA HIS A 171 -8.66 -15.32 -6.08
C HIS A 171 -7.65 -14.84 -7.14
N LEU A 172 -7.00 -13.70 -6.92
CA LEU A 172 -5.95 -13.17 -7.81
C LEU A 172 -4.56 -13.69 -7.44
N LEU A 173 -4.42 -14.32 -6.26
CA LEU A 173 -3.16 -14.65 -5.61
C LEU A 173 -2.92 -16.17 -5.49
N GLY A 174 -3.86 -17.01 -5.93
CA GLY A 174 -3.73 -18.46 -5.78
C GLY A 174 -3.85 -18.94 -4.33
N ILE A 175 -4.44 -18.13 -3.46
CA ILE A 175 -4.64 -18.41 -2.03
C ILE A 175 -5.93 -19.22 -1.88
N ARG A 176 -5.94 -20.25 -1.02
CA ARG A 176 -7.16 -20.95 -0.57
C ARG A 176 -7.82 -20.17 0.55
N TYR A 177 -9.14 -19.99 0.46
CA TYR A 177 -9.90 -19.09 1.32
C TYR A 177 -11.30 -19.64 1.66
N ASP A 178 -11.49 -20.93 1.46
CA ASP A 178 -12.72 -21.68 1.71
C ASP A 178 -12.97 -21.95 3.20
N ASN A 179 -11.92 -22.05 4.00
CA ASN A 179 -12.03 -22.25 5.44
C ASN A 179 -12.12 -20.91 6.20
N ARG A 180 -13.28 -20.62 6.80
CA ARG A 180 -13.52 -19.38 7.56
C ARG A 180 -12.61 -19.25 8.79
N GLU A 181 -12.43 -20.33 9.55
CA GLU A 181 -11.62 -20.32 10.77
C GLU A 181 -10.14 -20.07 10.48
N ASP A 182 -9.61 -20.55 9.35
CA ASP A 182 -8.23 -20.27 8.94
C ASP A 182 -8.03 -18.78 8.61
N ARG A 183 -9.04 -18.13 8.01
CA ARG A 183 -9.02 -16.69 7.71
C ARG A 183 -9.10 -15.86 8.98
N GLU A 184 -9.97 -16.22 9.91
CA GLU A 184 -10.04 -15.59 11.24
C GLU A 184 -8.73 -15.76 12.01
N ALA A 185 -8.11 -16.95 11.94
CA ALA A 185 -6.81 -17.20 12.55
C ALA A 185 -5.70 -16.36 11.91
N PHE A 186 -5.74 -16.15 10.59
CA PHE A 186 -4.81 -15.28 9.88
C PHE A 186 -4.98 -13.80 10.26
N ILE A 187 -6.22 -13.34 10.44
CA ILE A 187 -6.51 -12.00 10.97
C ILE A 187 -6.00 -11.88 12.41
N HIS A 188 -6.26 -12.86 13.27
CA HIS A 188 -5.78 -12.88 14.65
C HIS A 188 -4.24 -12.84 14.72
N PHE A 189 -3.55 -13.58 13.84
CA PHE A 189 -2.10 -13.47 13.70
C PHE A 189 -1.67 -12.02 13.46
N TRP A 190 -2.29 -11.33 12.49
CA TRP A 190 -1.97 -9.94 12.18
C TRP A 190 -2.44 -8.94 13.26
N ALA A 191 -3.48 -9.25 14.01
CA ALA A 191 -3.88 -8.48 15.18
C ALA A 191 -2.72 -8.45 16.19
N VAL A 192 -2.19 -9.63 16.54
CA VAL A 192 -1.08 -9.78 17.50
C VAL A 192 0.20 -9.11 16.98
N ILE A 193 0.54 -9.31 15.70
CA ILE A 193 1.72 -8.68 15.10
C ILE A 193 1.59 -7.15 15.09
N GLY A 194 0.43 -6.61 14.72
CA GLY A 194 0.16 -5.16 14.76
C GLY A 194 0.33 -4.59 16.16
N PHE A 195 -0.26 -5.25 17.16
CA PHE A 195 -0.10 -4.87 18.57
C PHE A 195 1.36 -4.85 19.01
N MET A 196 2.11 -5.93 18.72
CA MET A 196 3.53 -6.06 19.05
C MET A 196 4.42 -5.01 18.35
N LEU A 197 3.94 -4.43 17.24
CA LEU A 197 4.58 -3.34 16.50
C LEU A 197 4.13 -1.94 16.95
N GLY A 198 3.22 -1.83 17.93
CA GLY A 198 2.79 -0.56 18.53
C GLY A 198 1.43 -0.04 18.08
N VAL A 199 0.67 -0.80 17.26
CA VAL A 199 -0.71 -0.44 16.95
C VAL A 199 -1.56 -0.61 18.21
N GLN A 200 -2.18 0.47 18.69
CA GLN A 200 -3.09 0.39 19.84
C GLN A 200 -4.37 -0.35 19.47
N ASP A 201 -4.97 -1.04 20.43
CA ASP A 201 -6.16 -1.89 20.20
C ASP A 201 -7.30 -1.13 19.48
N GLU A 202 -7.55 0.13 19.84
CA GLU A 202 -8.59 0.95 19.19
C GLU A 202 -8.32 1.27 17.71
N TYR A 203 -7.08 1.16 17.25
CA TYR A 203 -6.68 1.35 15.85
C TYR A 203 -6.38 0.03 15.13
N ASN A 204 -6.51 -1.11 15.82
CA ASN A 204 -6.21 -2.43 15.27
C ASN A 204 -7.42 -3.02 14.52
N MET A 205 -7.46 -2.85 13.19
CA MET A 205 -8.56 -3.38 12.35
C MET A 205 -8.79 -4.89 12.51
N CYS A 206 -7.77 -5.65 12.93
CA CYS A 206 -7.85 -7.10 13.00
C CYS A 206 -8.57 -7.60 14.26
N LEU A 207 -9.01 -6.72 15.16
CA LEU A 207 -9.82 -7.07 16.33
C LEU A 207 -11.31 -7.19 16.03
N PHE A 208 -11.75 -6.74 14.85
CA PHE A 208 -13.13 -6.91 14.40
C PHE A 208 -13.39 -8.31 13.85
N ARG A 209 -14.67 -8.68 13.74
CA ARG A 209 -15.09 -9.91 13.05
C ARG A 209 -14.68 -9.90 11.58
N LEU A 210 -14.44 -11.08 11.02
CA LEU A 210 -13.92 -11.29 9.66
C LEU A 210 -14.58 -10.38 8.60
N GLU A 211 -15.90 -10.34 8.58
CA GLU A 211 -16.66 -9.64 7.55
C GLU A 211 -16.49 -8.11 7.63
N VAL A 212 -16.30 -7.59 8.85
CA VAL A 212 -15.98 -6.16 9.07
C VAL A 212 -14.54 -5.88 8.66
N VAL A 213 -13.58 -6.76 8.95
CA VAL A 213 -12.19 -6.61 8.49
C VAL A 213 -12.11 -6.59 6.97
N GLU A 214 -12.86 -7.47 6.29
CA GLU A 214 -12.98 -7.46 4.83
C GLU A 214 -13.55 -6.13 4.31
N MET A 215 -14.60 -5.62 4.95
CA MET A 215 -15.19 -4.34 4.56
C MET A 215 -14.23 -3.16 4.81
N ILE A 216 -13.54 -3.12 5.95
CA ILE A 216 -12.47 -2.14 6.24
C ILE A 216 -11.41 -2.19 5.14
N CYS A 217 -10.97 -3.39 4.74
CA CYS A 217 -10.01 -3.56 3.67
C CYS A 217 -10.50 -2.95 2.35
N HIS A 218 -11.78 -3.13 2.00
CA HIS A 218 -12.35 -2.52 0.80
C HIS A 218 -12.45 -1.00 0.90
N VAL A 219 -12.82 -0.44 2.06
CA VAL A 219 -12.84 1.01 2.32
C VAL A 219 -11.45 1.61 2.12
N VAL A 220 -10.42 0.99 2.70
CA VAL A 220 -9.03 1.44 2.53
C VAL A 220 -8.59 1.35 1.06
N ILE A 221 -8.95 0.27 0.35
CA ILE A 221 -8.68 0.15 -1.10
C ILE A 221 -9.30 1.33 -1.86
N ARG A 222 -10.59 1.64 -1.63
CA ARG A 222 -11.30 2.72 -2.32
C ARG A 222 -10.69 4.09 -2.05
N TYR A 223 -10.54 4.45 -0.79
CA TYR A 223 -10.24 5.83 -0.40
C TYR A 223 -8.75 6.13 -0.31
N VAL A 224 -7.89 5.11 -0.18
CA VAL A 224 -6.44 5.30 -0.04
C VAL A 224 -5.70 4.76 -1.26
N PHE A 225 -5.85 3.48 -1.58
CA PHE A 225 -4.92 2.83 -2.52
C PHE A 225 -5.26 3.01 -4.01
N VAL A 226 -6.55 2.95 -4.37
CA VAL A 226 -7.01 3.23 -5.74
C VAL A 226 -6.53 4.60 -6.22
N PRO A 227 -6.73 5.71 -5.49
CA PRO A 227 -6.26 7.01 -5.95
C PRO A 227 -4.73 7.15 -5.85
N SER A 228 -4.09 6.68 -4.76
CA SER A 228 -2.65 6.90 -4.57
C SER A 228 -1.77 6.24 -5.64
N LEU A 229 -2.13 5.05 -6.14
CA LEU A 229 -1.37 4.37 -7.20
C LEU A 229 -1.57 4.94 -8.61
N GLN A 230 -2.57 5.79 -8.79
CA GLN A 230 -2.80 6.51 -10.05
C GLN A 230 -1.97 7.81 -10.10
N LEU A 231 -1.62 8.37 -8.95
CA LEU A 231 -0.86 9.62 -8.80
C LEU A 231 0.63 9.34 -8.55
N GLU A 232 1.27 8.71 -9.55
CA GLU A 232 2.66 8.29 -9.46
C GLU A 232 3.63 9.50 -9.52
N THR A 233 4.23 9.86 -8.38
CA THR A 233 5.25 10.91 -8.32
C THR A 233 6.63 10.43 -8.80
N GLN A 234 7.51 11.36 -9.17
CA GLN A 234 8.89 11.00 -9.58
C GLN A 234 9.66 10.30 -8.47
N LEU A 235 9.51 10.75 -7.22
CA LEU A 235 10.13 10.10 -6.07
C LEU A 235 9.57 8.68 -5.87
N LEU A 236 8.25 8.51 -6.01
CA LEU A 236 7.60 7.22 -5.87
C LEU A 236 8.14 6.23 -6.91
N ARG A 237 8.15 6.63 -8.19
CA ARG A 237 8.69 5.83 -9.30
C ARG A 237 10.15 5.44 -9.06
N HIS A 238 10.98 6.38 -8.61
CA HIS A 238 12.38 6.13 -8.31
C HIS A 238 12.56 5.08 -7.19
N MET A 239 11.89 5.26 -6.05
CA MET A 239 12.04 4.36 -4.91
C MET A 239 11.46 2.97 -5.19
N MET A 240 10.30 2.88 -5.83
CA MET A 240 9.71 1.61 -6.27
C MET A 240 10.60 0.90 -7.30
N GLY A 241 11.20 1.64 -8.24
CA GLY A 241 12.19 1.09 -9.18
C GLY A 241 13.37 0.44 -8.47
N ALA A 242 13.96 1.14 -7.48
CA ALA A 242 15.05 0.59 -6.66
C ALA A 242 14.65 -0.69 -5.91
N ILE A 243 13.41 -0.80 -5.44
CA ILE A 243 12.86 -2.01 -4.81
C ILE A 243 12.77 -3.16 -5.81
N VAL A 244 12.18 -2.92 -6.98
CA VAL A 244 11.98 -3.98 -7.97
C VAL A 244 13.33 -4.49 -8.48
N ASP A 245 14.27 -3.58 -8.77
CA ASP A 245 15.63 -3.93 -9.18
C ASP A 245 16.40 -4.70 -8.09
N ALA A 246 16.09 -4.45 -6.82
CA ALA A 246 16.71 -5.18 -5.72
C ALA A 246 16.33 -6.67 -5.72
N PHE A 247 15.10 -7.00 -6.16
CA PHE A 247 14.58 -8.37 -6.23
C PHE A 247 14.80 -9.06 -7.58
N ALA A 248 15.05 -8.31 -8.65
CA ALA A 248 15.28 -8.85 -10.00
C ALA A 248 16.33 -9.99 -10.09
N PRO A 249 17.46 -9.98 -9.34
CA PRO A 249 18.42 -11.10 -9.37
C PRO A 249 17.91 -12.43 -8.77
N TYR A 250 16.78 -12.38 -8.05
CA TYR A 250 16.16 -13.51 -7.37
C TYR A 250 14.90 -13.99 -8.09
N MET A 251 14.19 -13.09 -8.79
CA MET A 251 12.90 -13.36 -9.43
C MET A 251 13.02 -13.14 -10.94
N PRO A 252 12.88 -14.19 -11.78
CA PRO A 252 13.17 -14.09 -13.22
C PRO A 252 12.13 -13.29 -14.03
N PHE A 253 10.92 -13.08 -13.50
CA PHE A 253 9.80 -12.46 -14.22
C PHE A 253 9.35 -11.13 -13.59
N VAL A 254 10.30 -10.31 -13.13
CA VAL A 254 10.00 -8.99 -12.56
C VAL A 254 10.66 -7.86 -13.33
N SER A 255 9.92 -6.77 -13.41
CA SER A 255 10.32 -5.46 -13.92
C SER A 255 9.40 -4.42 -13.29
N TYR A 256 9.81 -3.15 -13.27
CA TYR A 256 8.98 -2.09 -12.71
C TYR A 256 7.56 -2.10 -13.30
N GLU A 257 7.47 -2.13 -14.63
CA GLU A 257 6.19 -2.08 -15.36
C GLU A 257 5.30 -3.30 -15.10
N SER A 258 5.87 -4.51 -15.07
CA SER A 258 5.09 -5.73 -14.80
C SER A 258 4.61 -5.81 -13.36
N VAL A 259 5.44 -5.41 -12.39
CA VAL A 259 5.06 -5.41 -10.98
C VAL A 259 4.01 -4.33 -10.72
N MET A 260 4.17 -3.12 -11.27
CA MET A 260 3.16 -2.06 -11.16
C MET A 260 1.84 -2.46 -11.81
N PHE A 261 1.86 -3.17 -12.93
CA PHE A 261 0.64 -3.74 -13.52
C PHE A 261 -0.07 -4.68 -12.54
N LEU A 262 0.66 -5.63 -11.95
CA LEU A 262 0.10 -6.60 -11.01
C LEU A 262 -0.39 -5.93 -9.71
N THR A 263 0.30 -4.90 -9.24
CA THR A 263 -0.11 -4.10 -8.08
C THR A 263 -1.41 -3.34 -8.36
N ARG A 264 -1.53 -2.68 -9.51
CA ARG A 264 -2.78 -1.97 -9.93
C ARG A 264 -3.93 -2.96 -10.17
N ARG A 265 -3.62 -4.17 -10.67
CA ARG A 265 -4.57 -5.29 -10.77
C ARG A 265 -5.10 -5.73 -9.40
N LEU A 266 -4.24 -5.87 -8.40
CA LEU A 266 -4.65 -6.26 -7.03
C LEU A 266 -5.52 -5.20 -6.35
N VAL A 267 -5.18 -3.92 -6.52
CA VAL A 267 -5.97 -2.81 -5.98
C VAL A 267 -7.33 -2.69 -6.68
N GLY A 268 -7.42 -3.10 -7.95
CA GLY A 268 -8.66 -3.06 -8.73
C GLY A 268 -8.83 -1.80 -9.57
N ILE A 269 -7.72 -1.16 -9.95
CA ILE A 269 -7.76 0.00 -10.87
C ILE A 269 -8.23 -0.47 -12.26
N PRO A 270 -9.16 0.23 -12.93
CA PRO A 270 -9.74 -0.24 -14.18
C PRO A 270 -8.71 -0.37 -15.31
N GLY A 271 -8.87 -1.40 -16.15
CA GLY A 271 -7.98 -1.68 -17.28
C GLY A 271 -6.81 -2.62 -16.94
N TYR A 272 -6.65 -3.02 -15.68
CA TYR A 272 -5.60 -3.95 -15.21
C TYR A 272 -6.11 -5.38 -14.93
N GLN A 273 -7.39 -5.68 -15.20
CA GLN A 273 -8.08 -6.95 -14.89
C GLN A 273 -7.69 -8.13 -15.81
N TYR A 274 -6.40 -8.30 -16.15
CA TYR A 274 -5.95 -9.43 -16.96
C TYR A 274 -6.22 -10.77 -16.26
N GLY A 275 -6.95 -11.67 -16.94
CA GLY A 275 -7.28 -13.00 -16.43
C GLY A 275 -7.97 -12.99 -15.07
N ALA A 276 -8.66 -11.91 -14.72
CA ALA A 276 -9.45 -11.81 -13.49
C ALA A 276 -10.87 -12.32 -13.72
N ASP A 277 -11.48 -12.85 -12.67
CA ASP A 277 -12.91 -13.18 -12.66
C ASP A 277 -13.69 -11.89 -12.43
N MET A 278 -14.33 -11.37 -13.48
CA MET A 278 -15.06 -10.10 -13.44
C MET A 278 -16.24 -10.10 -12.45
N GLY A 279 -16.75 -11.28 -12.07
CA GLY A 279 -17.78 -11.41 -11.03
C GLY A 279 -17.23 -11.24 -9.61
N LYS A 280 -15.91 -11.39 -9.43
CA LYS A 280 -15.21 -11.18 -8.15
C LYS A 280 -14.50 -9.83 -8.06
N GLU A 281 -14.43 -9.10 -9.17
CA GLU A 281 -13.93 -7.73 -9.18
C GLU A 281 -14.94 -6.80 -8.52
N TYR A 282 -14.56 -6.24 -7.37
CA TYR A 282 -15.41 -5.42 -6.54
C TYR A 282 -14.66 -4.14 -6.12
N ILE A 283 -15.37 -3.02 -6.12
CA ILE A 283 -14.99 -1.77 -5.47
C ILE A 283 -16.13 -1.44 -4.51
N CYS A 284 -15.83 -1.11 -3.25
CA CYS A 284 -16.90 -0.76 -2.32
C CYS A 284 -17.60 0.51 -2.74
N ARG A 285 -18.87 0.66 -2.36
CA ARG A 285 -19.60 1.89 -2.61
C ARG A 285 -19.10 3.06 -1.78
N ALA A 286 -19.53 4.29 -2.12
CA ALA A 286 -19.24 5.44 -1.29
C ALA A 286 -19.87 5.26 0.11
N LEU A 287 -19.04 5.27 1.16
CA LEU A 287 -19.48 5.20 2.56
C LEU A 287 -19.27 6.53 3.29
N LEU A 288 -18.20 7.25 2.96
CA LEU A 288 -17.89 8.57 3.50
C LEU A 288 -18.41 9.67 2.58
N THR A 289 -19.01 10.68 3.19
CA THR A 289 -19.42 11.93 2.53
C THR A 289 -18.20 12.82 2.26
N GLN A 290 -18.31 13.74 1.30
CA GLN A 290 -17.24 14.71 1.07
C GLN A 290 -16.89 15.53 2.32
N ALA A 291 -17.88 15.90 3.16
CA ALA A 291 -17.64 16.65 4.39
C ALA A 291 -16.79 15.86 5.42
N GLU A 292 -17.04 14.54 5.56
CA GLU A 292 -16.24 13.67 6.42
C GLU A 292 -14.79 13.55 5.90
N LEU A 293 -14.61 13.46 4.58
CA LEU A 293 -13.29 13.43 3.95
C LEU A 293 -12.53 14.75 4.08
N ASP A 294 -13.23 15.88 3.95
CA ASP A 294 -12.65 17.21 4.13
C ASP A 294 -12.19 17.42 5.57
N ALA A 295 -12.95 16.95 6.56
CA ALA A 295 -12.55 17.00 7.97
C ALA A 295 -11.25 16.20 8.25
N VAL A 296 -11.05 15.06 7.57
CA VAL A 296 -9.79 14.32 7.64
C VAL A 296 -8.64 15.14 7.05
N LEU A 297 -8.85 15.74 5.88
CA LEU A 297 -7.85 16.58 5.21
C LEU A 297 -7.43 17.79 6.05
N GLU A 298 -8.38 18.46 6.70
CA GLU A 298 -8.11 19.61 7.57
C GLU A 298 -7.15 19.27 8.72
N GLN A 299 -7.21 18.03 9.24
CA GLN A 299 -6.29 17.56 10.29
C GLN A 299 -4.88 17.27 9.75
N MET A 300 -4.76 16.91 8.47
CA MET A 300 -3.50 16.55 7.79
C MET A 300 -2.75 17.77 7.27
N THR A 301 -3.43 18.63 6.51
CA THR A 301 -2.86 19.73 5.72
C THR A 301 -1.85 20.64 6.44
N PRO A 302 -2.09 21.12 7.67
CA PRO A 302 -1.17 22.08 8.28
C PRO A 302 0.14 21.43 8.75
N ARG A 303 0.28 20.11 8.69
CA ARG A 303 1.34 19.34 9.34
C ARG A 303 2.52 19.03 8.43
N ASP A 304 3.67 18.86 9.07
CA ASP A 304 4.92 18.44 8.44
C ASP A 304 4.77 17.10 7.71
N GLY A 305 5.32 17.01 6.50
CA GLY A 305 5.22 15.84 5.62
C GLY A 305 3.94 15.76 4.78
N TYR A 306 2.85 16.41 5.23
CA TYR A 306 1.58 16.49 4.49
C TYR A 306 1.44 17.78 3.69
N ARG A 307 1.95 18.90 4.23
CA ARG A 307 1.85 20.23 3.61
C ARG A 307 2.43 20.27 2.18
N GLN A 308 3.51 19.56 1.90
CA GLN A 308 4.17 19.58 0.59
C GLN A 308 3.37 18.86 -0.51
N VAL A 309 2.32 18.12 -0.14
CA VAL A 309 1.56 17.22 -1.01
C VAL A 309 0.06 17.36 -0.78
N GLU A 310 -0.37 18.51 -0.25
CA GLU A 310 -1.78 18.81 0.06
C GLU A 310 -2.68 18.59 -1.17
N ALA A 311 -2.27 19.09 -2.34
CA ALA A 311 -3.02 18.92 -3.59
C ALA A 311 -3.24 17.43 -3.94
N MET A 312 -2.26 16.57 -3.67
CA MET A 312 -2.35 15.13 -3.91
C MET A 312 -3.34 14.48 -2.96
N TYR A 313 -3.33 14.82 -1.67
CA TYR A 313 -4.32 14.28 -0.73
C TYR A 313 -5.74 14.79 -1.03
N ARG A 314 -5.91 16.04 -1.46
CA ARG A 314 -7.21 16.55 -1.94
C ARG A 314 -7.71 15.82 -3.20
N ALA A 315 -6.79 15.38 -4.05
CA ALA A 315 -7.14 14.53 -5.18
C ALA A 315 -7.56 13.12 -4.74
N ILE A 316 -6.88 12.57 -3.72
CA ILE A 316 -7.11 11.23 -3.15
C ILE A 316 -8.44 11.13 -2.39
N PHE A 317 -8.66 12.01 -1.41
CA PHE A 317 -9.83 11.95 -0.54
C PHE A 317 -11.03 12.62 -1.19
N SER A 318 -11.72 11.87 -2.05
CA SER A 318 -12.97 12.28 -2.70
C SER A 318 -14.07 11.24 -2.52
N GLU A 319 -15.30 11.71 -2.41
CA GLU A 319 -16.48 10.86 -2.38
C GLU A 319 -16.65 10.06 -3.68
N LYS A 320 -16.42 10.74 -4.81
CA LYS A 320 -16.51 10.15 -6.16
C LYS A 320 -15.23 9.43 -6.54
N LEU A 321 -15.39 8.34 -7.28
CA LEU A 321 -14.26 7.63 -7.89
C LEU A 321 -13.68 8.48 -9.02
N ARG A 322 -12.36 8.41 -9.18
CA ARG A 322 -11.63 9.14 -10.23
C ARG A 322 -10.66 8.23 -10.94
N ILE A 323 -10.65 8.34 -12.27
CA ILE A 323 -9.66 7.70 -13.14
C ILE A 323 -8.73 8.78 -13.66
N TYR A 324 -7.45 8.65 -13.34
CA TYR A 324 -6.40 9.58 -13.79
C TYR A 324 -5.70 9.01 -15.01
N THR A 325 -5.65 9.79 -16.09
CA THR A 325 -4.97 9.40 -17.34
C THR A 325 -4.02 10.50 -17.78
N ILE A 326 -2.77 10.13 -18.04
CA ILE A 326 -1.80 11.03 -18.68
C ILE A 326 -1.97 10.90 -20.20
N LYS A 327 -2.23 12.01 -20.88
CA LYS A 327 -2.29 12.10 -22.35
C LYS A 327 -1.09 12.88 -22.88
N GLU A 328 -0.51 12.42 -23.98
CA GLU A 328 0.44 13.20 -24.76
C GLU A 328 -0.34 14.16 -25.67
N LEU A 329 0.02 15.43 -25.64
CA LEU A 329 -0.52 16.48 -26.51
C LEU A 329 0.27 16.55 -27.81
N THR A 330 -0.42 16.85 -28.90
CA THR A 330 0.19 17.13 -30.21
C THR A 330 0.79 18.54 -30.24
N ASP A 331 1.81 18.75 -31.08
CA ASP A 331 2.65 19.97 -31.08
C ASP A 331 1.87 21.28 -31.28
N GLU A 332 0.72 21.28 -31.97
CA GLU A 332 -0.11 22.48 -32.18
C GLU A 332 -0.73 23.05 -30.89
N ILE A 333 -0.92 22.23 -29.84
CA ILE A 333 -1.44 22.67 -28.53
C ILE A 333 -0.30 23.20 -27.65
N ASN A 334 0.95 22.80 -27.90
CA ASN A 334 2.11 23.26 -27.13
C ASN A 334 2.33 24.78 -27.27
N GLU A 335 2.05 25.39 -28.42
CA GLU A 335 2.27 26.83 -28.63
C GLU A 335 1.36 27.70 -27.76
N ASN A 336 0.07 27.37 -27.65
CA ASN A 336 -0.87 28.09 -26.79
C ASN A 336 -0.59 27.89 -25.28
N TYR A 337 -0.09 26.71 -24.89
CA TYR A 337 0.18 26.39 -23.49
C TYR A 337 1.43 27.09 -22.95
N ILE A 338 2.46 27.23 -23.79
CA ILE A 338 3.71 27.94 -23.45
C ILE A 338 3.44 29.42 -23.13
N GLU A 339 2.52 30.08 -23.86
CA GLU A 339 2.17 31.49 -23.60
C GLU A 339 1.49 31.70 -22.24
N THR A 340 0.68 30.74 -21.76
CA THR A 340 -0.01 30.84 -20.46
C THR A 340 0.85 30.51 -19.24
N VAL A 341 1.89 29.67 -19.39
CA VAL A 341 2.72 29.20 -18.26
C VAL A 341 4.06 29.96 -18.16
N GLY A 342 4.47 30.64 -19.23
CA GLY A 342 5.78 31.32 -19.36
C GLY A 342 6.01 32.58 -18.53
N LEU A 343 5.18 32.92 -17.54
CA LEU A 343 5.33 34.18 -16.79
C LEU A 343 6.20 34.11 -15.52
N ASP A 344 6.53 32.94 -14.96
CA ASP A 344 7.40 32.87 -13.77
C ASP A 344 8.34 31.65 -13.84
N GLY A 345 9.50 31.86 -14.46
CA GLY A 345 10.60 30.90 -14.48
C GLY A 345 11.78 31.36 -13.62
N THR A 346 12.25 30.51 -12.70
CA THR A 346 13.68 30.38 -12.41
C THR A 346 14.01 29.02 -11.78
N ASN A 347 14.97 28.33 -12.39
CA ASN A 347 15.71 27.21 -11.82
C ASN A 347 16.86 27.76 -10.97
N GLY A 348 16.97 27.38 -9.70
CA GLY A 348 18.15 27.69 -8.88
C GLY A 348 17.96 27.39 -7.40
N THR A 349 18.99 26.83 -6.77
CA THR A 349 19.13 26.59 -5.32
C THR A 349 18.57 27.74 -4.48
N TYR A 350 17.48 27.48 -3.74
CA TYR A 350 16.83 28.48 -2.89
C TYR A 350 17.70 28.83 -1.67
N THR A 351 18.26 30.03 -1.70
CA THR A 351 18.48 30.83 -0.49
C THR A 351 17.33 31.85 -0.47
N GLN A 352 16.45 31.74 0.52
CA GLN A 352 15.25 32.57 0.62
C GLN A 352 15.66 34.02 0.95
N LEU A 353 15.39 34.97 0.05
CA LEU A 353 15.45 36.40 0.35
C LEU A 353 14.09 36.84 0.90
N ALA A 354 14.13 37.63 1.98
CA ALA A 354 12.94 38.09 2.68
C ALA A 354 12.19 39.16 1.85
N GLY A 355 10.93 38.90 1.49
CA GLY A 355 10.05 39.96 0.99
C GLY A 355 8.92 39.55 0.02
N GLU A 356 8.93 38.36 -0.55
CA GLU A 356 7.82 37.90 -1.40
C GLU A 356 6.85 37.03 -0.58
N GLU A 357 5.65 37.55 -0.30
CA GLU A 357 4.53 36.70 0.08
C GLU A 357 4.18 35.81 -1.13
N GLU A 358 4.71 34.59 -1.14
CA GLU A 358 4.52 33.57 -2.18
C GLU A 358 3.01 33.34 -2.47
N ARG A 359 2.55 33.73 -3.67
CA ARG A 359 1.28 33.23 -4.21
C ARG A 359 1.37 31.71 -4.31
N LYS A 360 0.57 30.98 -3.51
CA LYS A 360 0.51 29.52 -3.57
C LYS A 360 0.19 29.07 -5.01
N PRO A 361 0.98 28.16 -5.62
CA PRO A 361 0.68 27.62 -6.95
C PRO A 361 -0.67 26.88 -6.94
N SER A 362 -1.37 26.89 -8.08
CA SER A 362 -2.65 26.17 -8.22
C SER A 362 -2.50 24.68 -7.95
N ALA A 363 -3.55 24.02 -7.45
CA ALA A 363 -3.52 22.58 -7.14
C ALA A 363 -3.12 21.73 -8.35
N GLU A 364 -3.53 22.13 -9.55
CA GLU A 364 -3.13 21.49 -10.80
C GLU A 364 -1.63 21.61 -11.05
N ARG A 365 -1.04 22.81 -10.92
CA ARG A 365 0.41 23.02 -11.09
C ARG A 365 1.21 22.16 -10.10
N GLN A 366 0.79 22.14 -8.82
CA GLN A 366 1.42 21.30 -7.81
C GLN A 366 1.38 19.80 -8.17
N MET A 367 0.23 19.31 -8.66
CA MET A 367 0.10 17.92 -9.11
C MET A 367 1.00 17.60 -10.30
N ARG A 368 1.06 18.50 -11.30
CA ARG A 368 1.93 18.37 -12.47
C ARG A 368 3.40 18.28 -12.06
N ASP A 369 3.83 19.15 -11.15
CA ASP A 369 5.21 19.21 -10.66
C ASP A 369 5.57 17.95 -9.85
N LEU A 370 4.69 17.50 -8.94
CA LEU A 370 4.89 16.27 -8.15
C LEU A 370 5.00 15.02 -9.03
N MET A 371 4.16 14.93 -10.06
CA MET A 371 4.18 13.84 -11.04
C MET A 371 5.30 13.98 -12.08
N GLY A 372 5.95 15.14 -12.16
CA GLY A 372 6.97 15.44 -13.16
C GLY A 372 6.44 15.35 -14.59
N LEU A 373 5.23 15.86 -14.82
CA LEU A 373 4.63 15.86 -16.16
C LEU A 373 5.39 16.80 -17.08
N LYS A 374 5.66 16.33 -18.30
CA LYS A 374 6.29 17.14 -19.35
C LYS A 374 5.34 18.25 -19.82
N HIS A 375 5.90 19.25 -20.51
CA HIS A 375 5.13 20.36 -21.08
C HIS A 375 4.05 19.86 -22.06
N ASN A 376 4.34 18.80 -22.81
CA ASN A 376 3.44 18.17 -23.77
C ASN A 376 2.53 17.09 -23.15
N GLN A 377 2.42 17.02 -21.82
CA GLN A 377 1.59 16.05 -21.13
C GLN A 377 0.47 16.74 -20.35
N GLU A 378 -0.72 16.14 -20.41
CA GLU A 378 -1.91 16.58 -19.68
C GLU A 378 -2.42 15.48 -18.74
N LEU A 379 -2.78 15.86 -17.52
CA LEU A 379 -3.45 14.98 -16.57
C LEU A 379 -4.97 15.12 -16.74
N VAL A 380 -5.60 14.13 -17.35
CA VAL A 380 -7.05 14.07 -17.50
C VAL A 380 -7.67 13.30 -16.34
N VAL A 381 -8.60 13.94 -15.64
CA VAL A 381 -9.36 13.34 -14.52
C VAL A 381 -10.76 13.01 -15.00
N THR A 382 -11.08 11.73 -15.10
CA THR A 382 -12.45 11.26 -15.37
C THR A 382 -13.11 10.95 -14.02
N THR A 383 -14.16 11.69 -13.69
CA THR A 383 -14.96 11.43 -12.49
C THR A 383 -16.01 10.37 -12.82
N VAL A 384 -16.17 9.40 -11.94
CA VAL A 384 -17.08 8.27 -12.06
C VAL A 384 -18.16 8.42 -10.98
N ASP A 385 -19.42 8.36 -11.38
CA ASP A 385 -20.56 8.65 -10.52
C ASP A 385 -20.87 7.51 -9.55
N ASP A 386 -20.78 6.26 -10.00
CA ASP A 386 -21.08 5.08 -9.17
C ASP A 386 -20.28 3.81 -9.57
N GLU A 387 -20.53 2.73 -8.85
CA GLU A 387 -19.84 1.45 -9.04
C GLU A 387 -20.22 0.76 -10.36
N SER A 388 -21.40 1.07 -10.91
CA SER A 388 -21.86 0.54 -12.19
C SER A 388 -21.11 1.20 -13.35
N GLU A 389 -20.91 2.52 -13.28
CA GLU A 389 -20.06 3.24 -14.23
C GLU A 389 -18.59 2.81 -14.10
N TRP A 390 -18.09 2.64 -12.86
CA TRP A 390 -16.74 2.11 -12.63
C TRP A 390 -16.54 0.76 -13.33
N ALA A 391 -17.56 -0.10 -13.30
CA ALA A 391 -17.51 -1.41 -13.93
C ALA A 391 -17.34 -1.34 -15.46
N ALA A 392 -17.80 -0.27 -16.12
CA ALA A 392 -17.68 -0.08 -17.56
C ALA A 392 -16.23 0.19 -18.02
N TYR A 393 -15.37 0.69 -17.11
CA TYR A 393 -13.96 0.93 -17.40
C TYR A 393 -13.07 -0.31 -17.15
N ARG A 394 -13.61 -1.38 -16.57
CA ARG A 394 -12.84 -2.59 -16.25
C ARG A 394 -12.47 -3.36 -17.51
N GLY A 395 -11.38 -4.12 -17.43
CA GLY A 395 -10.85 -4.92 -18.53
C GLY A 395 -9.34 -5.02 -18.45
N ASP A 396 -8.69 -5.48 -19.51
CA ASP A 396 -7.23 -5.70 -19.55
C ASP A 396 -6.51 -4.76 -20.55
N THR A 397 -7.16 -3.65 -20.92
CA THR A 397 -6.68 -2.71 -21.94
C THR A 397 -5.27 -2.19 -21.66
N LYS A 398 -4.88 -2.02 -20.39
CA LYS A 398 -3.57 -1.53 -19.99
C LYS A 398 -2.45 -2.55 -20.24
N LEU A 399 -2.76 -3.84 -20.36
CA LEU A 399 -1.74 -4.86 -20.63
C LEU A 399 -1.12 -4.65 -22.01
N LYS A 400 -1.94 -4.29 -23.00
CA LYS A 400 -1.51 -4.08 -24.39
C LYS A 400 -0.57 -2.88 -24.56
N LEU A 401 -0.57 -1.96 -23.58
CA LEU A 401 0.30 -0.79 -23.58
C LEU A 401 1.71 -1.09 -23.06
N LEU A 402 1.92 -2.26 -22.42
CA LEU A 402 3.23 -2.66 -21.93
C LEU A 402 4.12 -3.19 -23.06
N PRO A 403 5.46 -3.06 -22.94
CA PRO A 403 6.39 -3.78 -23.81
C PRO A 403 6.17 -5.31 -23.78
N ALA A 404 6.52 -6.00 -24.87
CA ALA A 404 6.25 -7.45 -25.01
C ALA A 404 6.86 -8.31 -23.87
N ARG A 405 8.04 -7.92 -23.37
CA ARG A 405 8.69 -8.56 -22.22
C ARG A 405 7.81 -8.44 -20.97
N ASP A 406 7.32 -7.24 -20.68
CA ASP A 406 6.53 -6.98 -19.46
C ASP A 406 5.15 -7.60 -19.55
N GLN A 407 4.54 -7.64 -20.73
CA GLN A 407 3.34 -8.45 -20.97
C GLN A 407 3.59 -9.92 -20.62
N THR A 408 4.72 -10.48 -21.05
CA THR A 408 5.08 -11.87 -20.75
C THR A 408 5.27 -12.08 -19.25
N ASN A 409 5.98 -11.18 -18.57
CA ASN A 409 6.17 -11.23 -17.11
C ASN A 409 4.83 -11.24 -16.36
N VAL A 410 3.89 -10.37 -16.74
CA VAL A 410 2.54 -10.32 -16.15
C VAL A 410 1.79 -11.64 -16.39
N ARG A 411 1.78 -12.14 -17.63
CA ARG A 411 1.08 -13.38 -17.99
C ARG A 411 1.62 -14.58 -17.23
N VAL A 412 2.95 -14.73 -17.18
CA VAL A 412 3.61 -15.82 -16.47
C VAL A 412 3.31 -15.75 -14.99
N THR A 413 3.43 -14.58 -14.36
CA THR A 413 3.14 -14.42 -12.93
C THR A 413 1.69 -14.74 -12.60
N ALA A 414 0.73 -14.24 -13.39
CA ALA A 414 -0.69 -14.55 -13.21
C ALA A 414 -0.98 -16.06 -13.39
N GLN A 415 -0.36 -16.72 -14.36
CA GLN A 415 -0.47 -18.16 -14.57
C GLN A 415 0.13 -18.96 -13.40
N MET A 416 1.29 -18.56 -12.89
CA MET A 416 1.91 -19.18 -11.72
C MET A 416 0.96 -19.09 -10.51
N LEU A 417 0.42 -17.91 -10.20
CA LEU A 417 -0.55 -17.74 -9.10
C LEU A 417 -1.79 -18.63 -9.30
N ASN A 418 -2.39 -18.64 -10.49
CA ASN A 418 -3.55 -19.49 -10.76
C ASN A 418 -3.24 -20.99 -10.61
N SER A 419 -2.03 -21.42 -10.98
CA SER A 419 -1.63 -22.82 -10.84
C SER A 419 -1.56 -23.32 -9.39
N CYS A 420 -1.45 -22.42 -8.39
CA CYS A 420 -1.47 -22.75 -6.97
C CYS A 420 -2.78 -23.41 -6.51
N TYR A 421 -3.87 -23.30 -7.27
CA TYR A 421 -5.12 -24.02 -7.00
C TYR A 421 -5.00 -25.53 -7.29
N SER A 422 -4.06 -25.95 -8.14
CA SER A 422 -3.74 -27.36 -8.37
C SER A 422 -2.67 -27.86 -7.39
N MET A 423 -2.68 -29.16 -7.09
CA MET A 423 -1.66 -29.78 -6.24
C MET A 423 -0.25 -29.66 -6.88
N LEU A 424 -0.14 -29.94 -8.18
CA LEU A 424 1.13 -29.92 -8.90
C LEU A 424 1.70 -28.50 -9.03
N GLY A 425 0.87 -27.53 -9.41
CA GLY A 425 1.29 -26.14 -9.54
C GLY A 425 1.72 -25.54 -8.20
N ARG A 426 0.99 -25.84 -7.11
CA ARG A 426 1.41 -25.46 -5.76
C ARG A 426 2.78 -26.02 -5.40
N PHE A 427 2.98 -27.32 -5.58
CA PHE A 427 4.26 -27.97 -5.30
C PHE A 427 5.42 -27.33 -6.10
N ALA A 428 5.20 -27.08 -7.40
CA ALA A 428 6.20 -26.46 -8.26
C ALA A 428 6.55 -25.03 -7.81
N ASN A 429 5.54 -24.21 -7.52
CA ASN A 429 5.74 -22.83 -7.06
C ASN A 429 6.39 -22.77 -5.68
N GLU A 430 6.00 -23.63 -4.74
CA GLU A 430 6.64 -23.71 -3.42
C GLU A 430 8.09 -24.17 -3.51
N THR A 431 8.40 -25.09 -4.43
CA THR A 431 9.78 -25.53 -4.68
C THR A 431 10.62 -24.38 -5.26
N ALA A 432 10.11 -23.70 -6.29
CA ALA A 432 10.76 -22.54 -6.89
C ALA A 432 10.99 -21.42 -5.87
N LEU A 433 9.97 -21.10 -5.07
CA LEU A 433 10.07 -20.14 -3.99
C LEU A 433 11.12 -20.57 -2.97
N SER A 434 11.09 -21.81 -2.50
CA SER A 434 12.07 -22.32 -1.51
C SER A 434 13.51 -22.17 -2.02
N PHE A 435 13.74 -22.38 -3.32
CA PHE A 435 15.05 -22.15 -3.94
C PHE A 435 15.44 -20.66 -3.96
N ILE A 436 14.50 -19.77 -4.29
CA ILE A 436 14.69 -18.31 -4.22
C ILE A 436 15.06 -17.89 -2.79
N LEU A 437 14.32 -18.38 -1.80
CA LEU A 437 14.55 -18.06 -0.39
C LEU A 437 15.90 -18.58 0.10
N TYR A 438 16.28 -19.79 -0.30
CA TYR A 438 17.60 -20.34 -0.02
C TYR A 438 18.71 -19.46 -0.59
N ARG A 439 18.58 -19.00 -1.84
CA ARG A 439 19.54 -18.07 -2.45
C ARG A 439 19.63 -16.74 -1.72
N ILE A 440 18.51 -16.17 -1.28
CA ILE A 440 18.48 -14.93 -0.50
C ILE A 440 19.24 -15.12 0.81
N LYS A 441 18.95 -16.18 1.58
CA LYS A 441 19.63 -16.47 2.86
C LYS A 441 21.13 -16.67 2.68
N ARG A 442 21.53 -17.50 1.70
CA ARG A 442 22.94 -17.80 1.40
C ARG A 442 23.75 -16.55 1.02
N LEU A 443 23.20 -15.66 0.18
CA LEU A 443 23.90 -14.42 -0.22
C LEU A 443 24.00 -13.38 0.90
N GLN A 444 23.23 -13.53 1.98
CA GLN A 444 23.30 -12.68 3.17
C GLN A 444 24.20 -13.25 4.28
N GLY A 445 24.86 -14.39 4.05
CA GLY A 445 25.71 -15.04 5.04
C GLY A 445 24.95 -15.59 6.25
N LYS A 446 23.67 -15.94 6.07
CA LYS A 446 22.81 -16.57 7.09
C LYS A 446 22.44 -18.00 6.73
#